data_AF-A0A3N5B969-F1
#
_entry.id   AF-A0A3N5B969-F1
#
_cell.length_a   1.000
_cell.length_b   1.000
_cell.length_c   1.000
_cell.angle_alpha   90.00
_cell.angle_beta   90.00
_cell.angle_gamma   90.00
#
_symmetry.space_group_name_H-M   'P 1'
#
loop_
_entity.id
_entity.type
_entity.pdbx_description
1 polymer ?
#
loop_
_entity_poly.entity_id
_entity_poly.type
_entity_poly.pdbx_seq_one_letter_code
_entity_poly.pdbx_strand_id
1 'polypeptide(L)'
;MKKILSFLLISAGTFYMIYLQFVASVNPNDAVERSIQKGKIDAQDIVVTHLEDDYAYTLFYNEDSYGFAKTEEFALGWRVVDVVDGLPFDQSLANEGYLFDKAIGMVHGLVDSVVEKVNVGEEGSNITHIPGQDVRVWYNVGVSQEDTEQVKYVGENDIEF
;
A
#
# COMPACT_ATOMS: atom_id res chain seq x y z
N MET A 1 -36.72 31.05 -12.43
CA MET A 1 -35.35 30.55 -12.65
C MET A 1 -34.55 30.31 -11.36
N LYS A 2 -34.38 31.28 -10.43
CA LYS A 2 -33.57 31.08 -9.21
C LYS A 2 -33.96 29.86 -8.34
N LYS A 3 -35.25 29.58 -8.16
CA LYS A 3 -35.73 28.44 -7.33
C LYS A 3 -35.39 27.05 -7.91
N ILE A 4 -35.29 26.93 -9.24
CA ILE A 4 -34.99 25.65 -9.92
C ILE A 4 -33.49 25.34 -9.81
N LEU A 5 -32.63 26.36 -9.92
CA LEU A 5 -31.18 26.21 -9.77
C LEU A 5 -30.79 25.80 -8.34
N SER A 6 -31.43 26.40 -7.32
CA SER A 6 -31.21 26.03 -5.92
C SER A 6 -31.65 24.58 -5.62
N PHE A 7 -32.76 24.13 -6.21
CA PHE A 7 -33.24 22.75 -6.01
C PHE A 7 -32.29 21.73 -6.67
N LEU A 8 -31.83 22.00 -7.90
CA LEU A 8 -30.85 21.18 -8.61
C LEU A 8 -29.52 21.04 -7.85
N LEU A 9 -28.99 22.14 -7.32
CA LEU A 9 -27.75 22.15 -6.50
C LEU A 9 -27.90 21.33 -5.21
N ILE A 10 -29.03 21.43 -4.51
CA ILE A 10 -29.30 20.64 -3.31
C ILE A 10 -29.43 19.15 -3.67
N SER A 11 -30.18 18.80 -4.71
CA SER A 11 -30.30 17.40 -5.13
C SER A 11 -28.97 16.81 -5.59
N ALA A 12 -28.18 17.53 -6.40
CA ALA A 12 -26.86 17.08 -6.83
C ALA A 12 -25.89 16.90 -5.65
N GLY A 13 -25.90 17.84 -4.69
CA GLY A 13 -25.12 17.72 -3.45
C GLY A 13 -25.57 16.53 -2.58
N THR A 14 -26.88 16.25 -2.51
CA THR A 14 -27.42 15.12 -1.73
C THR A 14 -27.08 13.78 -2.39
N PHE A 15 -27.21 13.66 -3.71
CA PHE A 15 -26.79 12.48 -4.46
C PHE A 15 -25.27 12.26 -4.38
N TYR A 16 -24.48 13.33 -4.41
CA TYR A 16 -23.03 13.27 -4.22
C TYR A 16 -22.67 12.82 -2.80
N MET A 17 -23.34 13.35 -1.78
CA MET A 17 -23.13 12.92 -0.37
C MET A 17 -23.56 11.48 -0.13
N ILE A 18 -24.68 11.03 -0.71
CA ILE A 18 -25.11 9.63 -0.64
C ILE A 18 -24.12 8.74 -1.39
N TYR A 19 -23.68 9.13 -2.59
CA TYR A 19 -22.63 8.44 -3.33
C TYR A 19 -21.37 8.30 -2.49
N LEU A 20 -20.90 9.40 -1.88
CA LEU A 20 -19.73 9.41 -1.00
C LEU A 20 -19.91 8.50 0.22
N GLN A 21 -21.09 8.45 0.86
CA GLN A 21 -21.39 7.49 1.94
C GLN A 21 -21.34 6.03 1.48
N PHE A 22 -21.68 5.74 0.21
CA PHE A 22 -21.52 4.40 -0.38
C PHE A 22 -20.07 4.04 -0.73
N VAL A 23 -19.19 5.03 -0.95
CA VAL A 23 -17.78 4.78 -1.27
C VAL A 23 -16.86 4.87 -0.05
N ALA A 24 -17.26 5.56 1.00
CA ALA A 24 -16.40 5.81 2.15
C ALA A 24 -16.32 4.61 3.11
N SER A 25 -15.11 4.36 3.60
CA SER A 25 -14.77 3.21 4.44
C SER A 25 -14.37 3.68 5.83
N VAL A 26 -14.63 2.87 6.86
CA VAL A 26 -14.44 3.29 8.26
C VAL A 26 -12.96 3.29 8.65
N ASN A 27 -12.17 2.44 8.01
CA ASN A 27 -10.72 2.35 8.17
C ASN A 27 -10.04 2.08 6.81
N PRO A 28 -8.71 2.16 6.72
CA PRO A 28 -7.95 1.86 5.50
C PRO A 28 -8.22 0.47 4.89
N ASN A 29 -8.25 -0.58 5.71
CA ASN A 29 -8.39 -1.97 5.25
C ASN A 29 -9.74 -2.16 4.55
N ASP A 30 -10.82 -1.66 5.15
CA ASP A 30 -12.16 -1.68 4.57
C ASP A 30 -12.18 -1.02 3.18
N ALA A 31 -11.38 0.03 2.97
CA ALA A 31 -11.30 0.71 1.68
C ALA A 31 -10.65 -0.15 0.60
N VAL A 32 -9.63 -0.91 0.97
CA VAL A 32 -8.93 -1.86 0.10
C VAL A 32 -9.83 -3.06 -0.18
N GLU A 33 -10.44 -3.67 0.84
CA GLU A 33 -11.40 -4.78 0.69
C GLU A 33 -12.55 -4.41 -0.25
N ARG A 34 -13.14 -3.22 -0.10
CA ARG A 34 -14.19 -2.74 -1.00
C ARG A 34 -13.70 -2.54 -2.42
N SER A 35 -12.43 -2.16 -2.61
CA SER A 35 -11.84 -2.00 -3.94
C SER A 35 -11.61 -3.36 -4.60
N ILE A 36 -11.21 -4.37 -3.83
CA ILE A 36 -11.13 -5.78 -4.26
C ILE A 36 -12.51 -6.31 -4.65
N GLN A 37 -13.52 -6.16 -3.80
CA GLN A 37 -14.90 -6.61 -4.07
C GLN A 37 -15.52 -5.96 -5.33
N LYS A 38 -15.07 -4.74 -5.67
CA LYS A 38 -15.49 -4.02 -6.88
C LYS A 38 -14.68 -4.40 -8.13
N GLY A 39 -13.73 -5.34 -8.01
CA GLY A 39 -12.85 -5.77 -9.09
C GLY A 39 -11.86 -4.70 -9.54
N LYS A 40 -11.53 -3.74 -8.68
CA LYS A 40 -10.53 -2.69 -8.97
C LYS A 40 -9.10 -3.10 -8.62
N ILE A 41 -8.96 -4.05 -7.71
CA ILE A 41 -7.70 -4.64 -7.28
C ILE A 41 -7.90 -6.15 -7.37
N ASP A 42 -6.98 -6.85 -8.03
CA ASP A 42 -6.96 -8.30 -8.09
C ASP A 42 -6.12 -8.88 -6.95
N ALA A 43 -6.77 -9.08 -5.81
CA ALA A 43 -6.13 -9.60 -4.59
C ALA A 43 -7.00 -10.67 -3.94
N GLN A 44 -6.34 -11.67 -3.35
CA GLN A 44 -6.96 -12.73 -2.56
C GLN A 44 -7.06 -12.36 -1.08
N ASP A 45 -6.06 -11.65 -0.54
CA ASP A 45 -6.04 -11.28 0.87
C ASP A 45 -5.20 -10.01 1.15
N ILE A 46 -5.39 -9.43 2.34
CA ILE A 46 -4.67 -8.28 2.87
C ILE A 46 -3.75 -8.73 4.00
N VAL A 47 -2.51 -8.23 4.01
CA VAL A 47 -1.47 -8.71 4.93
C VAL A 47 -1.24 -7.72 6.07
N VAL A 48 -0.93 -6.48 5.75
CA VAL A 48 -0.57 -5.46 6.75
C VAL A 48 -0.99 -4.10 6.26
N THR A 49 -1.31 -3.21 7.21
CA THR A 49 -1.54 -1.80 6.95
C THR A 49 -0.62 -0.97 7.81
N HIS A 50 0.25 -0.20 7.16
CA HIS A 50 1.05 0.83 7.78
C HIS A 50 0.27 2.13 7.78
N LEU A 51 -0.07 2.63 8.96
CA LEU A 51 -0.84 3.86 9.14
C LEU A 51 0.12 5.03 9.36
N GLU A 52 -0.07 6.08 8.58
CA GLU A 52 0.48 7.42 8.79
C GLU A 52 -0.66 8.39 9.11
N ASP A 53 -0.33 9.64 9.44
CA ASP A 53 -1.31 10.62 9.96
C ASP A 53 -2.56 10.80 9.06
N ASP A 54 -2.39 10.88 7.74
CA ASP A 54 -3.46 11.15 6.78
C ASP A 54 -3.55 10.12 5.63
N TYR A 55 -2.70 9.10 5.65
CA TYR A 55 -2.70 8.01 4.67
C TYR A 55 -2.29 6.69 5.30
N ALA A 56 -2.56 5.60 4.57
CA ALA A 56 -2.12 4.27 4.96
C ALA A 56 -1.71 3.48 3.72
N TYR A 57 -0.72 2.61 3.88
CA TYR A 57 -0.32 1.65 2.86
C TYR A 57 -0.71 0.26 3.28
N THR A 58 -1.42 -0.42 2.40
CA THR A 58 -1.92 -1.77 2.64
C THR A 58 -1.25 -2.72 1.65
N LEU A 59 -0.49 -3.68 2.18
CA LEU A 59 0.06 -4.79 1.43
C LEU A 59 -1.06 -5.80 1.15
N PHE A 60 -1.23 -6.17 -0.11
CA PHE A 60 -2.14 -7.23 -0.55
C PHE A 60 -1.40 -8.22 -1.45
N TYR A 61 -1.97 -9.40 -1.65
CA TYR A 61 -1.40 -10.40 -2.56
C TYR A 61 -2.47 -11.24 -3.25
N ASN A 62 -2.06 -11.90 -4.32
CA ASN A 62 -2.79 -12.96 -5.02
C ASN A 62 -1.89 -14.19 -5.17
N GLU A 63 -2.30 -15.16 -5.99
CA GLU A 63 -1.60 -16.45 -6.17
C GLU A 63 -0.10 -16.30 -6.48
N ASP A 64 0.26 -15.35 -7.34
CA ASP A 64 1.60 -15.27 -7.93
C ASP A 64 2.30 -13.91 -7.75
N SER A 65 1.62 -12.94 -7.13
CA SER A 65 2.13 -11.57 -6.98
C SER A 65 1.62 -10.86 -5.74
N TYR A 66 2.29 -9.78 -5.38
CA TYR A 66 1.86 -8.83 -4.36
C TYR A 66 1.70 -7.42 -4.91
N GLY A 67 1.13 -6.56 -4.10
CA GLY A 67 0.98 -5.15 -4.40
C GLY A 67 0.71 -4.31 -3.16
N PHE A 68 0.74 -3.00 -3.35
CA PHE A 68 0.45 -2.01 -2.32
C PHE A 68 -0.68 -1.10 -2.77
N ALA A 69 -1.63 -0.87 -1.89
CA ALA A 69 -2.66 0.14 -2.06
C ALA A 69 -2.41 1.29 -1.10
N LYS A 70 -2.36 2.52 -1.63
CA LYS A 70 -2.39 3.74 -0.81
C LYS A 70 -3.83 4.13 -0.57
N THR A 71 -4.21 4.26 0.68
CA THR A 71 -5.46 4.91 1.09
C THR A 71 -5.17 6.24 1.75
N GLU A 72 -6.04 7.22 1.55
CA GLU A 72 -5.99 8.50 2.26
C GLU A 72 -7.28 8.68 3.08
N GLU A 73 -7.19 9.46 4.15
CA GLU A 73 -8.36 9.91 4.91
C GLU A 73 -8.97 11.16 4.26
N PHE A 74 -10.29 11.17 4.12
CA PHE A 74 -11.04 12.37 3.71
C PHE A 74 -12.17 12.61 4.72
N ALA A 75 -12.87 13.74 4.56
CA ALA A 75 -13.92 14.19 5.48
C ALA A 75 -15.04 13.17 5.82
N LEU A 76 -15.16 12.06 5.07
CA LEU A 76 -16.19 11.04 5.27
C LEU A 76 -15.64 9.62 5.45
N GLY A 77 -14.31 9.42 5.51
CA GLY A 77 -13.66 8.11 5.72
C GLY A 77 -12.47 7.87 4.79
N TRP A 78 -12.12 6.60 4.59
CA TRP A 78 -10.94 6.17 3.82
C TRP A 78 -11.30 5.68 2.42
N ARG A 79 -10.40 5.88 1.46
CA ARG A 79 -10.52 5.49 0.04
C ARG A 79 -9.15 5.18 -0.53
N VAL A 80 -9.09 4.21 -1.44
CA VAL A 80 -7.88 3.93 -2.24
C VAL A 80 -7.68 5.07 -3.24
N VAL A 81 -6.48 5.65 -3.23
CA VAL A 81 -6.08 6.75 -4.12
C VAL A 81 -5.03 6.32 -5.14
N ASP A 82 -4.23 5.29 -4.81
CA ASP A 82 -3.20 4.77 -5.70
C ASP A 82 -2.96 3.27 -5.44
N VAL A 83 -2.49 2.55 -6.45
CA VAL A 83 -2.24 1.10 -6.42
C VAL A 83 -1.04 0.76 -7.28
N VAL A 84 -0.13 -0.06 -6.73
CA VAL A 84 0.88 -0.80 -7.48
C VAL A 84 0.59 -2.27 -7.29
N ASP A 85 0.43 -3.01 -8.38
CA ASP A 85 0.08 -4.43 -8.39
C ASP A 85 1.00 -5.23 -9.32
N GLY A 86 0.86 -6.57 -9.28
CA GLY A 86 1.56 -7.47 -10.18
C GLY A 86 3.06 -7.62 -9.91
N LEU A 87 3.53 -7.30 -8.69
CA LEU A 87 4.92 -7.50 -8.31
C LEU A 87 5.18 -8.99 -8.12
N PRO A 88 6.06 -9.63 -8.91
CA PRO A 88 6.20 -11.07 -8.93
C PRO A 88 6.87 -11.59 -7.65
N PHE A 89 6.49 -12.80 -7.21
CA PHE A 89 7.21 -13.55 -6.18
C PHE A 89 8.45 -14.28 -6.70
N ASP A 90 9.30 -13.58 -7.45
CA ASP A 90 10.52 -14.21 -7.97
C ASP A 90 11.58 -14.30 -6.87
N GLN A 91 11.73 -15.49 -6.28
CA GLN A 91 12.74 -15.78 -5.26
C GLN A 91 14.16 -15.54 -5.75
N SER A 92 14.42 -15.60 -7.06
CA SER A 92 15.75 -15.29 -7.60
C SER A 92 16.15 -13.83 -7.40
N LEU A 93 15.16 -12.97 -7.13
CA LEU A 93 15.31 -11.55 -6.87
C LEU A 93 15.15 -11.24 -5.36
N ALA A 94 15.19 -12.26 -4.50
CA ALA A 94 15.21 -12.05 -3.06
C ALA A 94 16.49 -11.31 -2.66
N ASN A 95 16.33 -10.27 -1.85
CA ASN A 95 17.35 -9.30 -1.48
C ASN A 95 17.73 -8.34 -2.62
N GLU A 96 16.94 -8.28 -3.70
CA GLU A 96 16.98 -7.19 -4.65
C GLU A 96 15.96 -6.12 -4.25
N GLY A 97 16.40 -4.86 -4.26
CA GLY A 97 15.55 -3.71 -3.94
C GLY A 97 14.84 -3.22 -5.19
N TYR A 98 13.54 -2.96 -5.11
CA TYR A 98 12.78 -2.32 -6.18
C TYR A 98 12.40 -0.90 -5.78
N LEU A 99 12.54 -0.01 -6.76
CA LEU A 99 12.22 1.40 -6.61
C LEU A 99 11.02 1.74 -7.48
N PHE A 100 9.89 2.04 -6.84
CA PHE A 100 8.65 2.45 -7.51
C PHE A 100 8.37 3.93 -7.25
N ASP A 101 8.97 4.77 -8.09
CA ASP A 101 9.12 6.20 -7.86
C ASP A 101 7.92 7.06 -8.32
N LYS A 102 6.85 6.48 -8.88
CA LYS A 102 5.80 7.25 -9.58
C LYS A 102 4.36 7.14 -9.08
N ALA A 103 4.13 6.60 -7.90
CA ALA A 103 2.77 6.49 -7.34
C ALA A 103 2.76 6.47 -5.80
N ILE A 104 3.68 5.74 -5.19
CA ILE A 104 3.55 5.34 -3.77
C ILE A 104 4.64 5.95 -2.87
N GLY A 105 5.69 6.59 -3.41
CA GLY A 105 6.78 7.15 -2.59
C GLY A 105 7.38 6.12 -1.63
N MET A 106 7.40 4.86 -2.08
CA MET A 106 7.74 3.69 -1.29
C MET A 106 8.86 2.94 -1.98
N VAL A 107 9.81 2.47 -1.17
CA VAL A 107 10.81 1.49 -1.56
C VAL A 107 10.38 0.16 -1.00
N HIS A 108 10.44 -0.88 -1.81
CA HIS A 108 10.05 -2.21 -1.37
C HIS A 108 10.87 -3.28 -2.05
N GLY A 109 10.82 -4.49 -1.53
CA GLY A 109 11.36 -5.65 -2.21
C GLY A 109 11.05 -6.94 -1.51
N LEU A 110 11.52 -8.01 -2.10
CA LEU A 110 11.48 -9.33 -1.49
C LEU A 110 12.79 -9.55 -0.75
N VAL A 111 12.71 -10.19 0.41
CA VAL A 111 13.89 -10.65 1.15
C VAL A 111 13.69 -12.11 1.54
N ASP A 112 14.82 -12.82 1.55
CA ASP A 112 14.88 -14.18 2.04
C ASP A 112 14.55 -14.21 3.54
N SER A 113 14.12 -15.38 4.01
CA SER A 113 13.91 -15.76 5.41
C SER A 113 15.11 -15.43 6.31
N VAL A 114 16.34 -15.48 5.79
CA VAL A 114 17.58 -15.27 6.57
C VAL A 114 17.91 -13.80 6.85
N VAL A 115 17.33 -12.88 6.09
CA VAL A 115 17.48 -11.44 6.39
C VAL A 115 16.68 -11.16 7.64
N GLU A 116 17.20 -10.43 8.62
CA GLU A 116 16.42 -10.02 9.79
C GLU A 116 15.93 -8.58 9.66
N LYS A 117 16.70 -7.74 8.97
CA LYS A 117 16.46 -6.31 8.80
C LYS A 117 16.91 -5.82 7.44
N VAL A 118 16.19 -4.86 6.88
CA VAL A 118 16.68 -4.02 5.78
C VAL A 118 16.87 -2.62 6.35
N ASN A 119 18.06 -2.06 6.14
CA ASN A 119 18.34 -0.68 6.49
C ASN A 119 18.33 0.15 5.21
N VAL A 120 17.66 1.30 5.27
CA VAL A 120 17.60 2.26 4.17
C VAL A 120 18.08 3.59 4.72
N GLY A 121 19.29 4.02 4.35
CA GLY A 121 19.98 5.09 5.06
C GLY A 121 20.20 4.75 6.53
N GLU A 122 19.69 5.60 7.45
CA GLU A 122 19.79 5.40 8.90
C GLU A 122 18.55 4.73 9.54
N GLU A 123 17.53 4.40 8.74
CA GLU A 123 16.25 3.87 9.24
C GLU A 123 16.08 2.36 8.99
N GLY A 124 15.40 1.69 9.92
CA GLY A 124 15.02 0.28 9.77
C GLY A 124 13.72 0.12 9.00
N SER A 125 13.61 -0.96 8.21
CA SER A 125 12.44 -1.25 7.38
C SER A 125 11.32 -2.00 8.07
N ASN A 126 10.10 -1.87 7.56
CA ASN A 126 9.03 -2.83 7.85
C ASN A 126 9.29 -4.12 7.05
N ILE A 127 9.18 -5.28 7.69
CA ILE A 127 9.28 -6.59 7.05
C ILE A 127 8.06 -7.40 7.42
N THR A 128 7.39 -7.98 6.41
CA THR A 128 6.13 -8.70 6.58
C THR A 128 6.16 -10.01 5.79
N HIS A 129 5.71 -11.09 6.41
CA HIS A 129 5.54 -12.38 5.75
C HIS A 129 4.30 -12.38 4.85
N ILE A 130 4.43 -12.98 3.67
CA ILE A 130 3.26 -13.29 2.84
C ILE A 130 2.70 -14.65 3.25
N PRO A 131 1.41 -14.74 3.63
CA PRO A 131 0.82 -15.99 4.06
C PRO A 131 0.93 -17.08 2.98
N GLY A 132 1.35 -18.28 3.39
CA GLY A 132 1.51 -19.43 2.50
C GLY A 132 2.76 -19.41 1.61
N GLN A 133 3.59 -18.37 1.70
CA GLN A 133 4.84 -18.25 0.96
C GLN A 133 6.04 -18.21 1.91
N ASP A 134 7.20 -18.70 1.44
CA ASP A 134 8.47 -18.66 2.17
C ASP A 134 9.31 -17.41 1.79
N VAL A 135 8.63 -16.34 1.40
CA VAL A 135 9.23 -15.03 1.10
C VAL A 135 8.60 -13.95 1.96
N ARG A 136 9.35 -12.88 2.16
CA ARG A 136 8.91 -11.72 2.93
C ARG A 136 9.05 -10.48 2.10
N VAL A 137 8.14 -9.55 2.30
CA VAL A 137 8.19 -8.22 1.70
C VAL A 137 8.73 -7.26 2.71
N TRP A 138 9.72 -6.48 2.32
CA TRP A 138 10.12 -5.29 3.06
C TRP A 138 9.60 -4.03 2.37
N TYR A 139 9.30 -2.98 3.15
CA TYR A 139 8.92 -1.69 2.59
C TYR A 139 9.21 -0.52 3.55
N ASN A 140 9.56 0.63 2.96
CA ASN A 140 9.69 1.93 3.62
C ASN A 140 8.98 3.00 2.80
N VAL A 141 8.51 4.04 3.48
CA VAL A 141 7.73 5.13 2.89
C VAL A 141 8.47 6.44 3.09
N GLY A 142 8.33 7.38 2.14
CA GLY A 142 8.95 8.71 2.27
C GLY A 142 10.47 8.72 2.14
N VAL A 143 11.04 7.70 1.50
CA VAL A 143 12.49 7.52 1.34
C VAL A 143 13.00 8.37 0.16
N SER A 144 14.14 9.03 0.32
CA SER A 144 14.77 9.76 -0.78
C SER A 144 15.54 8.84 -1.71
N GLN A 145 15.75 9.25 -2.97
CA GLN A 145 16.55 8.48 -3.92
C GLN A 145 17.97 8.19 -3.40
N GLU A 146 18.59 9.12 -2.65
CA GLU A 146 19.93 8.92 -2.05
C GLU A 146 19.94 7.85 -0.95
N ASP A 147 18.87 7.76 -0.16
CA ASP A 147 18.74 6.71 0.87
C ASP A 147 18.61 5.32 0.22
N THR A 148 18.00 5.27 -0.97
CA THR A 148 17.78 4.01 -1.70
C THR A 148 19.05 3.40 -2.27
N GLU A 149 20.06 4.23 -2.56
CA GLU A 149 21.37 3.77 -3.00
C GLU A 149 22.17 3.13 -1.85
N GLN A 150 21.70 3.30 -0.60
CA GLN A 150 22.34 2.84 0.62
C GLN A 150 21.60 1.65 1.27
N VAL A 151 20.72 0.98 0.53
CA VAL A 151 19.99 -0.19 1.02
C VAL A 151 20.98 -1.30 1.41
N LYS A 152 20.80 -1.83 2.63
CA LYS A 152 21.61 -2.92 3.17
C LYS A 152 20.73 -4.02 3.75
N TYR A 153 21.07 -5.26 3.44
CA TYR A 153 20.41 -6.45 3.99
C TYR A 153 21.24 -7.02 5.12
N VAL A 154 20.63 -7.15 6.30
CA VAL A 154 21.32 -7.60 7.51
C VAL A 154 20.62 -8.86 8.01
N GLY A 155 21.35 -9.97 8.12
CA GLY A 155 20.85 -11.22 8.70
C GLY A 155 21.36 -11.44 10.13
N GLU A 156 21.28 -12.68 10.59
CA GLU A 156 21.67 -13.05 11.97
C GLU A 156 23.10 -12.61 12.31
N ASN A 157 23.28 -12.11 13.54
CA ASN A 157 24.56 -11.61 14.08
C ASN A 157 25.15 -10.41 13.31
N ASP A 158 24.28 -9.59 12.72
CA ASP A 158 24.64 -8.36 12.01
C ASP A 158 25.54 -8.61 10.77
N ILE A 159 25.37 -9.76 10.11
CA ILE A 159 26.05 -10.08 8.85
C ILE A 159 25.34 -9.37 7.70
N GLU A 160 26.07 -8.54 6.95
CA GLU A 160 25.59 -7.87 5.73
C GLU A 160 25.70 -8.80 4.49
N PHE A 161 24.69 -8.77 3.62
CA PHE A 161 24.60 -9.54 2.37
C PHE A 161 24.66 -8.64 1.13
#